data_AF-A0A936SZ73-F1
#
_entry.id   AF-A0A936SZ73-F1
#
_cell.length_a   1.000
_cell.length_b   1.000
_cell.length_c   1.000
_cell.angle_alpha   90.00
_cell.angle_beta   90.00
_cell.angle_gamma   90.00
#
_symmetry.space_group_name_H-M   'P 1'
#
loop_
_entity.id
_entity.type
_entity.pdbx_description
1 polymer ?
#
loop_
_entity_poly.entity_id
_entity_poly.type
_entity_poly.pdbx_seq_one_letter_code
_entity_poly.pdbx_strand_id
1 'polypeptide(L)' 'MMTQTATTQTVMDILLRSPGCDLEEIVRQCPGLTWNQVFSEVDRLSRKGDVVLKLQQAGHCSVQPCIRHS' A
#
# COMPACT_ATOMS: atom_id res chain seq x y z
N MET A 1 -15.40 -2.00 -12.08
CA MET A 1 -13.95 -2.21 -11.82
C MET A 1 -13.34 -0.85 -11.54
N MET A 2 -12.61 -0.67 -10.43
CA MET A 2 -11.82 0.56 -10.24
C MET A 2 -10.69 0.63 -11.25
N THR A 3 -10.36 1.83 -11.71
CA THR A 3 -9.18 2.05 -12.55
C THR A 3 -7.91 1.99 -11.70
N GLN A 4 -6.77 1.71 -12.34
CA GLN A 4 -5.49 1.64 -11.64
C GLN A 4 -5.18 2.95 -10.90
N THR A 5 -5.42 4.10 -11.52
CA THR A 5 -5.21 5.42 -10.90
C THR A 5 -6.04 5.62 -9.62
N ALA A 6 -7.31 5.18 -9.64
CA ALA A 6 -8.16 5.24 -8.45
C ALA A 6 -7.63 4.33 -7.34
N THR A 7 -7.18 3.13 -7.70
CA THR A 7 -6.56 2.18 -6.76
C THR A 7 -5.29 2.77 -6.13
N THR A 8 -4.41 3.38 -6.94
CA THR A 8 -3.21 4.05 -6.46
C THR A 8 -3.54 5.14 -5.45
N GLN A 9 -4.50 6.01 -5.77
CA GLN A 9 -4.88 7.11 -4.89
C GLN A 9 -5.39 6.59 -3.55
N THR A 10 -6.28 5.59 -3.57
CA THR A 10 -6.85 5.03 -2.34
C THR A 10 -5.78 4.35 -1.48
N VAL A 11 -4.88 3.56 -2.08
CA VAL A 11 -3.78 2.92 -1.34
C VAL A 11 -2.86 3.97 -0.72
N MET A 12 -2.47 5.01 -1.48
CA MET A 12 -1.60 6.07 -0.97
C MET A 12 -2.28 6.90 0.13
N ASP A 13 -3.57 7.20 0.02
CA ASP A 13 -4.32 7.92 1.05
C ASP A 13 -4.33 7.17 2.39
N ILE A 14 -4.44 5.84 2.35
CA ILE A 14 -4.34 4.98 3.54
C ILE A 14 -2.93 5.00 4.11
N LEU A 15 -1.92 4.83 3.25
CA LEU A 15 -0.51 4.82 3.69
C LEU A 15 -0.07 6.16 4.30
N LEU A 16 -0.64 7.27 3.83
CA LEU A 16 -0.40 8.60 4.40
C LEU A 16 -1.12 8.80 5.74
N ARG A 17 -2.33 8.22 5.91
CA ARG A 17 -3.09 8.27 7.17
C ARG A 17 -2.57 7.31 8.24
N SER A 18 -2.05 6.16 7.82
CA SER A 18 -1.52 5.11 8.69
C SER A 18 -0.19 4.57 8.15
N PRO A 19 0.92 5.31 8.33
CA PRO A 19 2.23 4.84 7.91
C PRO A 19 2.64 3.60 8.70
N GLY A 20 3.11 2.57 8.00
CA GLY A 20 3.54 1.33 8.65
C GLY A 20 2.44 0.29 8.85
N CYS A 21 1.24 0.52 8.32
CA CYS A 21 0.21 -0.51 8.24
C CYS A 21 0.64 -1.69 7.36
N ASP A 22 0.06 -2.86 7.60
CA ASP A 22 0.27 -4.05 6.79
C ASP A 22 -0.72 -4.13 5.62
N LEU A 23 -0.55 -5.14 4.76
CA LEU A 23 -1.42 -5.38 3.61
C LEU A 23 -2.88 -5.70 4.00
N GLU A 24 -3.11 -6.39 5.11
CA GLU A 24 -4.46 -6.75 5.56
C GLU A 24 -5.22 -5.52 6.06
N GLU A 25 -4.54 -4.62 6.75
CA GLU A 25 -5.05 -3.33 7.19
C GLU A 25 -5.52 -2.49 5.98
N ILE A 26 -4.71 -2.42 4.92
CA ILE A 26 -5.07 -1.69 3.69
C ILE A 26 -6.32 -2.31 3.04
N VAL A 27 -6.40 -3.64 2.96
CA VAL A 27 -7.58 -4.35 2.43
C VAL A 27 -8.82 -4.06 3.26
N ARG A 28 -8.70 -4.06 4.59
CA ARG A 28 -9.83 -3.80 5.49
C ARG A 28 -10.36 -2.37 5.38
N GLN A 29 -9.46 -1.41 5.13
CA GLN A 29 -9.83 -0.01 4.88
C GLN A 29 -10.38 0.22 3.44
N CYS A 30 -10.21 -0.75 2.54
CA CYS A 30 -10.68 -0.71 1.15
C CYS A 30 -11.59 -1.90 0.80
N PRO A 31 -12.86 -1.93 1.26
CA PRO A 31 -13.78 -3.02 0.91
C PRO A 31 -14.06 -3.13 -0.61
N GLY A 32 -13.74 -2.09 -1.39
CA GLY A 32 -13.85 -2.09 -2.85
C GLY A 32 -12.68 -2.73 -3.60
N LEU A 33 -11.62 -3.15 -2.89
CA LEU A 33 -10.43 -3.77 -3.46
C LEU A 33 -10.23 -5.18 -2.90
N THR A 34 -9.86 -6.10 -3.77
CA THR A 34 -9.43 -7.45 -3.37
C THR A 34 -8.00 -7.41 -2.83
N TRP A 35 -7.64 -8.40 -2.02
CA TRP A 35 -6.27 -8.57 -1.52
C TRP A 35 -5.23 -8.58 -2.66
N ASN A 36 -5.53 -9.27 -3.76
CA ASN A 36 -4.65 -9.32 -4.93
C ASN A 36 -4.44 -7.96 -5.60
N GLN A 37 -5.48 -7.12 -5.65
CA GLN A 37 -5.39 -5.77 -6.23
C GLN A 37 -4.54 -4.86 -5.34
N VAL A 38 -4.73 -4.93 -4.03
CA VAL A 38 -3.91 -4.20 -3.06
C VAL A 38 -2.44 -4.66 -3.15
N PHE A 39 -2.19 -5.97 -3.11
CA PHE A 39 -0.85 -6.53 -3.22
C PHE A 39 -0.14 -6.10 -4.51
N SER A 40 -0.82 -6.24 -5.66
CA SER A 40 -0.26 -5.86 -6.96
C SER A 40 0.06 -4.37 -7.03
N GLU A 41 -0.78 -3.53 -6.45
CA GLU A 41 -0.57 -2.09 -6.45
C GLU A 41 0.57 -1.67 -5.51
N VAL A 42 0.67 -2.28 -4.33
CA VAL A 42 1.78 -2.05 -3.39
C VAL A 42 3.11 -2.53 -3.97
N ASP A 43 3.16 -3.71 -4.61
CA ASP A 43 4.35 -4.21 -5.32
C ASP A 43 4.77 -3.24 -6.44
N ARG A 44 3.80 -2.75 -7.23
CA ARG A 44 4.06 -1.77 -8.29
C ARG A 44 4.63 -0.46 -7.73
N LEU A 45 4.05 0.07 -6.67
CA LEU A 45 4.53 1.29 -6.00
C LEU A 45 5.91 1.09 -5.39
N SER A 46 6.19 -0.10 -4.85
CA SER A 46 7.49 -0.42 -4.28
C SER A 46 8.58 -0.46 -5.34
N ARG A 47 8.32 -1.10 -6.49
CA ARG A 47 9.23 -1.10 -7.64
C ARG A 47 9.47 0.30 -8.21
N LYS A 48 8.48 1.19 -8.13
CA LYS A 48 8.61 2.59 -8.53
C LYS A 48 9.37 3.44 -7.51
N GLY A 49 9.54 2.94 -6.28
CA GLY A 49 10.18 3.65 -5.17
C GLY A 49 9.27 4.66 -4.48
N ASP A 50 7.95 4.54 -4.65
CA ASP A 50 6.96 5.38 -3.98
C ASP A 50 6.62 4.85 -2.57
N VAL A 51 6.83 3.56 -2.31
CA VAL A 51 6.65 2.92 -1.00
C VAL A 51 7.80 1.96 -0.67
N VAL A 52 8.04 1.74 0.62
CA VAL A 52 8.99 0.76 1.14
C VAL A 52 8.24 -0.31 1.92
N LEU A 53 8.58 -1.57 1.65
CA LEU A 53 8.18 -2.71 2.48
C LEU A 53 9.27 -2.95 3.53
N LYS A 54 8.89 -2.94 4.80
CA LYS A 54 9.76 -3.33 5.92
C LYS A 54 9.23 -4.60 6.55
N LEU A 55 10.03 -5.66 6.49
CA LEU A 55 9.75 -6.90 7.20
C LEU A 55 9.80 -6.63 8.70
N GLN A 56 8.69 -6.86 9.40
CA GLN A 56 8.62 -6.73 10.86
C GLN A 56 8.88 -8.08 11.54
N GLN A 57 8.26 -9.13 11.01
CA GLN A 57 8.38 -10.50 11.48
C GLN A 57 8.13 -11.46 10.31
N ALA A 58 8.43 -12.74 10.47
CA ALA A 58 8.23 -13.72 9.40
C ALA A 58 6.79 -13.68 8.87
N GLY A 59 6.63 -13.40 7.56
CA GLY A 59 5.32 -13.28 6.91
C GLY A 59 4.59 -11.96 7.12
N HIS A 60 5.16 -10.98 7.83
CA HIS A 60 4.52 -9.70 8.09
C HIS A 60 5.40 -8.52 7.69
N CYS A 61 4.92 -7.76 6.71
CA CYS A 61 5.59 -6.56 6.21
C CYS A 61 4.72 -5.35 6.47
N SER A 62 5.32 -4.30 7.04
CA SER A 62 4.71 -2.97 7.05
C SER A 62 5.03 -2.22 5.77
N VAL A 63 4.06 -1.45 5.30
CA VAL A 63 4.15 -0.60 4.12
C VAL A 63 4.33 0.85 4.57
N GLN A 64 5.36 1.53 4.09
CA GLN A 64 5.63 2.93 4.40
C GLN A 64 5.73 3.76 3.12
N PRO A 65 5.10 4.95 3.04
CA PRO A 65 5.32 5.84 1.91
C PRO A 65 6.75 6.38 1.93
N CYS A 66 7.40 6.44 0.77
CA CYS A 66 8.66 7.15 0.58
C CYS A 66 8.36 8.66 0.58
N ILE A 67 8.45 9.33 1.72
CA ILE A 67 8.36 10.78 1.75
C ILE A 67 9.65 11.34 1.17
N ARG A 68 9.62 11.76 -0.10
CA ARG A 68 10.69 12.59 -0.66
C ARG A 68 10.57 13.95 0.01
N HIS A 69 11.47 14.24 0.95
CA HIS A 69 11.70 15.62 1.39
C HIS A 69 12.13 16.43 0.16
N SER A 70 11.21 17.25 -0.35
CA SER A 70 11.52 18.32 -1.29
C SER A 70 11.75 19.62 -0.54
#